data_AF-A0A2C6ALG1-F1
#
_entry.id   AF-A0A2C6ALG1-F1
#
_cell.length_a   1.000
_cell.length_b   1.000
_cell.length_c   1.000
_cell.angle_alpha   90.00
_cell.angle_beta   90.00
_cell.angle_gamma   90.00
#
_symmetry.space_group_name_H-M   'P 1'
#
loop_
_entity.id
_entity.type
_entity.pdbx_description
1 polymer ?
#
loop_
_entity_poly.entity_id
_entity_poly.type
_entity_poly.pdbx_seq_one_letter_code
_entity_poly.pdbx_strand_id
1 'polypeptide(L)'
;MTRTHPQEHPPPIAILGMGLRLPGNVSTPEDFWDLLINKKDIRCRVPGDRYNVDAFGGGKLRSGAVASDYGYFLDSVNLKAFDASFFSMNRTEVETLDPQQRLLLEVVWECMERAGQTNWQGTDIGCYVGVFGEDWHDLMHKDTQTSNIFQISSASDFALSNRISYEYNLHGPR
;
A
#
# COMPACT_ATOMS: atom_id res chain seq x y z
N MET A 1 -5.43 -49.44 19.86
CA MET A 1 -4.40 -49.18 18.83
C MET A 1 -4.62 -47.79 18.29
N THR A 2 -3.94 -46.79 18.86
CA THR A 2 -4.06 -45.39 18.45
C THR A 2 -3.11 -45.17 17.28
N ARG A 3 -3.67 -44.87 16.11
CA ARG A 3 -2.93 -44.62 14.88
C ARG A 3 -2.19 -43.29 15.04
N THR A 4 -0.90 -43.32 15.34
CA THR A 4 -0.05 -42.13 15.33
C THR A 4 0.16 -41.73 13.87
N HIS A 5 -0.57 -40.73 13.39
CA HIS A 5 -0.19 -40.06 12.15
C HIS A 5 1.16 -39.38 12.39
N PRO A 6 2.16 -39.57 11.51
CA PRO A 6 3.35 -38.74 11.53
C PRO A 6 2.90 -37.28 11.47
N GLN A 7 3.44 -36.41 12.32
CA GLN A 7 3.24 -34.98 12.14
C GLN A 7 3.97 -34.57 10.88
N GLU A 8 3.26 -34.58 9.76
CA GLU A 8 3.73 -33.98 8.52
C GLU A 8 3.80 -32.48 8.76
N HIS A 9 5.02 -31.96 8.83
CA HIS A 9 5.23 -30.53 8.80
C HIS A 9 4.73 -29.99 7.45
N PRO A 10 4.07 -28.82 7.44
CA PRO A 10 3.69 -28.20 6.18
C PRO A 10 4.94 -28.00 5.32
N PRO A 11 4.81 -28.11 3.99
CA PRO A 11 5.93 -27.88 3.10
C PRO A 11 6.48 -26.45 3.28
N PRO A 12 7.80 -26.24 3.12
CA PRO A 12 8.37 -24.90 3.21
C PRO A 12 7.81 -23.99 2.12
N ILE A 13 7.68 -22.70 2.44
CA ILE A 13 7.18 -21.67 1.51
C ILE A 13 8.36 -20.87 0.96
N ALA A 14 8.46 -20.77 -0.36
CA ALA A 14 9.49 -19.98 -1.04
C ALA A 14 9.01 -18.53 -1.28
N ILE A 15 9.90 -17.56 -1.06
CA ILE A 15 9.68 -16.16 -1.45
C ILE A 15 10.34 -15.97 -2.81
N LEU A 16 9.53 -15.76 -3.85
CA LEU A 16 9.99 -15.70 -5.25
C LEU A 16 10.19 -14.28 -5.76
N GLY A 17 9.48 -13.30 -5.19
CA GLY A 17 9.54 -11.90 -5.60
C GLY A 17 9.26 -10.95 -4.43
N MET A 18 9.64 -9.70 -4.62
CA MET A 18 9.42 -8.62 -3.66
C MET A 18 9.27 -7.30 -4.43
N GLY A 19 8.19 -6.57 -4.16
CA GLY A 19 8.01 -5.18 -4.55
C GLY A 19 7.81 -4.33 -3.29
N LEU A 20 8.21 -3.05 -3.34
CA LEU A 20 8.08 -2.17 -2.18
C LEU A 20 8.00 -0.69 -2.58
N ARG A 21 7.43 0.11 -1.68
CA ARG A 21 7.49 1.57 -1.69
C ARG A 21 7.80 2.00 -0.27
N LEU A 22 8.97 2.61 -0.07
CA LEU A 22 9.42 3.07 1.24
C LEU A 22 9.86 4.55 1.16
N PRO A 23 9.91 5.26 2.30
CA PRO A 23 10.39 6.63 2.36
C PRO A 23 11.81 6.77 1.76
N GLY A 24 12.19 8.00 1.38
CA GLY A 24 13.52 8.26 0.81
C GLY A 24 13.71 7.78 -0.63
N ASN A 25 12.63 7.69 -1.42
CA ASN A 25 12.62 7.19 -2.80
C ASN A 25 13.16 5.77 -2.96
N VAL A 26 12.88 4.92 -1.97
CA VAL A 26 13.20 3.50 -2.02
C VAL A 26 12.04 2.76 -2.68
N SER A 27 12.23 2.35 -3.93
CA SER A 27 11.21 1.68 -4.75
C SER A 27 11.58 0.26 -5.16
N THR A 28 12.81 -0.18 -4.90
CA THR A 28 13.27 -1.54 -5.22
C THR A 28 13.92 -2.23 -4.02
N PRO A 29 13.99 -3.57 -4.02
CA PRO A 29 14.76 -4.33 -3.04
C PRO A 29 16.24 -3.92 -2.99
N GLU A 30 16.82 -3.55 -4.13
CA GLU A 30 18.19 -3.04 -4.23
C GLU A 30 18.35 -1.70 -3.50
N ASP A 31 17.45 -0.74 -3.74
CA ASP A 31 17.47 0.56 -3.05
C ASP A 31 17.34 0.37 -1.53
N PHE A 32 16.48 -0.56 -1.12
CA PHE A 32 16.27 -0.88 0.28
C PHE A 32 17.52 -1.50 0.91
N TRP A 33 18.13 -2.45 0.21
CA TRP A 33 19.39 -3.05 0.67
C TRP A 33 20.49 -2.01 0.80
N ASP A 34 20.64 -1.13 -0.18
CA ASP A 34 21.60 -0.04 -0.16
C ASP A 34 21.36 0.92 1.01
N LEU A 35 20.10 1.22 1.34
CA LEU A 35 19.76 2.02 2.52
C LEU A 35 20.23 1.34 3.81
N LEU A 36 19.99 0.04 3.95
CA LEU A 36 20.35 -0.74 5.14
C LEU A 36 21.87 -0.85 5.33
N ILE A 37 22.62 -1.24 4.30
CA ILE A 37 24.07 -1.42 4.40
C ILE A 37 24.79 -0.10 4.67
N ASN A 38 24.28 1.00 4.11
CA ASN A 38 24.83 2.34 4.32
C ASN A 38 24.29 3.02 5.58
N LYS A 39 23.36 2.39 6.31
CA LYS A 39 22.75 2.90 7.56
C LYS A 39 22.21 4.33 7.40
N LYS A 40 21.61 4.63 6.24
CA LYS A 40 21.11 5.98 5.94
C LYS A 40 19.84 6.26 6.75
N ASP A 41 19.80 7.41 7.43
CA ASP A 41 18.57 7.96 8.00
C ASP A 41 17.89 8.84 6.96
N ILE A 42 16.68 8.45 6.57
CA ILE A 42 15.83 9.11 5.56
C ILE A 42 14.72 9.95 6.21
N ARG A 43 14.86 10.25 7.50
CA ARG A 43 13.96 11.13 8.22
C ARG A 43 13.94 12.52 7.58
N CYS A 44 12.75 13.04 7.34
CA CYS A 44 12.55 14.37 6.82
C CYS A 44 11.53 15.15 7.65
N ARG A 45 11.52 16.47 7.49
CA ARG A 45 10.45 17.29 8.05
C ARG A 45 9.14 16.95 7.33
N VAL A 46 8.01 17.03 8.02
CA VAL A 46 6.68 16.83 7.41
C VAL A 46 6.58 17.63 6.10
N PRO A 47 6.31 16.99 4.96
CA PRO A 47 6.17 17.68 3.68
C PRO A 47 5.03 18.70 3.73
N GLY A 48 5.24 19.87 3.12
CA GLY A 48 4.28 20.98 3.16
C GLY A 48 2.92 20.68 2.51
N ASP A 49 2.86 19.63 1.68
CA ASP A 49 1.62 19.17 1.04
C ASP A 49 0.93 18.02 1.79
N ARG A 50 1.39 17.66 3.00
CA ARG A 50 0.70 16.73 3.91
C ARG A 50 -0.21 17.49 4.86
N TYR A 51 0.37 18.35 5.70
CA TYR A 51 -0.34 19.26 6.60
C TYR A 51 0.61 20.35 7.10
N ASN A 52 0.04 21.45 7.61
CA ASN A 52 0.83 22.51 8.24
C ASN A 52 1.35 22.08 9.62
N VAL A 53 2.53 21.47 9.66
CA VAL A 53 3.13 20.97 10.90
C VAL A 53 3.37 22.06 11.95
N ASP A 54 3.67 23.29 11.54
CA ASP A 54 3.89 24.43 12.45
C ASP A 54 2.61 24.81 13.22
N ALA A 55 1.43 24.48 12.69
CA ALA A 55 0.15 24.68 13.39
C ALA A 55 -0.05 23.69 14.55
N PHE A 56 0.63 22.53 14.52
CA PHE A 56 0.49 21.44 15.49
C PHE A 56 1.69 21.29 16.43
N GLY A 57 2.87 21.82 16.06
CA GLY A 57 4.06 21.88 16.89
C GLY A 57 3.98 22.90 18.05
N GLY A 58 5.04 22.99 18.86
CA GLY A 58 5.19 24.06 19.86
C GLY A 58 5.45 23.64 21.33
N GLY A 59 5.90 22.40 21.59
CA GLY A 59 6.50 22.01 22.88
C GLY A 59 5.58 21.97 24.12
N LYS A 60 4.32 22.39 24.00
CA LYS A 60 3.31 22.23 25.05
C LYS A 60 2.45 21.02 24.73
N LEU A 61 2.35 20.07 25.67
CA LEU A 61 1.34 19.01 25.66
C LEU A 61 -0.05 19.69 25.68
N ARG A 62 -0.60 20.00 24.51
CA ARG A 62 -2.00 20.39 24.32
C ARG A 62 -2.69 19.27 23.57
N SER A 63 -3.99 19.09 23.83
CA SER A 63 -4.81 18.16 23.06
C SER A 63 -4.69 18.48 21.56
N GLY A 64 -4.41 17.48 20.73
CA GLY A 64 -4.19 17.64 19.30
C GLY A 64 -2.80 18.14 18.87
N ALA A 65 -1.83 18.28 19.78
CA ALA A 65 -0.44 18.54 19.40
C ALA A 65 0.25 17.29 18.84
N VAL A 66 1.14 17.51 17.87
CA VAL A 66 2.05 16.47 17.34
C VAL A 66 3.41 16.63 18.01
N ALA A 67 3.98 15.52 18.49
CA ALA A 67 5.21 15.53 19.28
C ALA A 67 6.49 15.79 18.46
N SER A 68 6.45 15.62 17.13
CA SER A 68 7.60 15.83 16.25
C SER A 68 7.19 16.45 14.94
N ASP A 69 8.01 17.38 14.45
CA ASP A 69 7.83 17.99 13.13
C ASP A 69 8.48 17.15 12.01
N TYR A 70 8.98 15.96 12.34
CA TYR A 70 9.75 15.09 11.46
C TYR A 70 9.20 13.67 11.48
N GLY A 71 9.34 12.98 10.37
CA GLY A 71 8.93 11.58 10.21
C GLY A 71 9.52 10.98 8.95
N TYR A 72 8.90 9.90 8.48
CA TYR A 72 9.29 9.21 7.26
C TYR A 72 8.09 9.20 6.32
N PHE A 73 8.26 9.80 5.15
CA PHE A 73 7.17 10.01 4.21
C PHE A 73 7.55 9.45 2.84
N LEU A 74 6.58 8.82 2.19
CA LEU A 74 6.65 8.59 0.75
C LEU A 74 6.66 9.93 0.02
N ASP A 75 7.38 9.99 -1.09
CA ASP A 75 7.39 11.16 -1.97
C ASP A 75 5.97 11.45 -2.49
N SER A 76 5.57 12.70 -2.39
CA SER A 76 4.27 13.18 -2.83
C SER A 76 4.02 13.01 -4.32
N VAL A 77 5.07 12.99 -5.14
CA VAL A 77 4.94 12.67 -6.57
C VAL A 77 4.50 11.22 -6.73
N ASN A 78 5.09 10.30 -5.99
CA ASN A 78 4.74 8.87 -6.03
C ASN A 78 3.33 8.59 -5.49
N LEU A 79 2.81 9.41 -4.57
CA LEU A 79 1.42 9.28 -4.11
C LEU A 79 0.38 9.80 -5.12
N LYS A 80 0.79 10.63 -6.07
CA LYS A 80 -0.09 11.25 -7.08
C LYS A 80 0.03 10.60 -8.45
N ALA A 81 1.22 10.08 -8.77
CA ALA A 81 1.45 9.30 -9.97
C ALA A 81 0.72 7.95 -9.88
N PHE A 82 0.00 7.61 -10.94
CA PHE A 82 -0.65 6.31 -11.12
C PHE A 82 -0.96 6.12 -12.60
N ASP A 83 -0.58 4.98 -13.17
CA ASP A 83 -0.92 4.65 -14.56
C ASP A 83 -2.33 4.08 -14.66
N ALA A 84 -3.31 4.98 -14.74
CA ALA A 84 -4.72 4.62 -14.89
C ALA A 84 -4.99 3.77 -16.14
N SER A 85 -4.22 3.97 -17.22
CA SER A 85 -4.43 3.29 -18.49
C SER A 85 -3.98 1.83 -18.44
N PHE A 86 -2.89 1.57 -17.71
CA PHE A 86 -2.39 0.21 -17.48
C PHE A 86 -3.41 -0.64 -16.71
N PHE A 87 -4.07 -0.06 -15.70
CA PHE A 87 -5.07 -0.73 -14.87
C PHE A 87 -6.52 -0.57 -15.38
N SER A 88 -6.73 -0.10 -16.62
CA SER A 88 -8.07 0.06 -17.21
C SER A 88 -9.06 0.86 -16.34
N MET A 89 -8.59 1.82 -15.54
CA MET A 89 -9.43 2.59 -14.62
C MET A 89 -9.86 3.93 -15.21
N ASN A 90 -11.09 4.35 -14.89
CA ASN A 90 -11.61 5.64 -15.29
C ASN A 90 -11.02 6.78 -14.43
N ARG A 91 -10.83 7.95 -15.02
CA ARG A 91 -10.28 9.14 -14.33
C ARG A 91 -11.00 9.46 -13.01
N THR A 92 -12.34 9.45 -13.03
CA THR A 92 -13.16 9.75 -11.84
C THR A 92 -12.96 8.72 -10.71
N GLU A 93 -12.71 7.46 -11.05
CA GLU A 93 -12.42 6.43 -10.05
C GLU A 93 -11.05 6.67 -9.42
N VAL A 94 -10.03 6.89 -10.26
CA VAL A 94 -8.63 7.12 -9.83
C VAL A 94 -8.51 8.35 -8.92
N GLU A 95 -9.23 9.44 -9.21
CA GLU A 95 -9.22 10.65 -8.40
C GLU A 95 -9.71 10.42 -6.96
N THR A 96 -10.55 9.39 -6.75
CA THR A 96 -11.07 9.03 -5.42
C THR A 96 -10.39 7.84 -4.77
N LEU A 97 -9.54 7.14 -5.51
CA LEU A 97 -8.87 5.92 -5.07
C LEU A 97 -7.84 6.23 -3.98
N ASP A 98 -7.91 5.52 -2.86
CA ASP A 98 -6.92 5.60 -1.78
C ASP A 98 -5.51 5.41 -2.37
N PRO A 99 -4.55 6.31 -2.08
CA PRO A 99 -3.14 6.10 -2.42
C PRO A 99 -2.61 4.71 -2.07
N GLN A 100 -3.08 4.08 -0.98
CA GLN A 100 -2.71 2.71 -0.61
C GLN A 100 -3.10 1.69 -1.68
N GLN A 101 -4.31 1.79 -2.24
CA GLN A 101 -4.75 0.90 -3.31
C GLN A 101 -3.96 1.10 -4.60
N ARG A 102 -3.68 2.37 -4.96
CA ARG A 102 -2.88 2.72 -6.14
C ARG A 102 -1.47 2.16 -6.07
N LEU A 103 -0.79 2.38 -4.94
CA LEU A 103 0.56 1.87 -4.72
C LEU A 103 0.59 0.34 -4.67
N LEU A 104 -0.40 -0.28 -4.03
CA LEU A 104 -0.43 -1.74 -3.92
C LEU A 104 -0.58 -2.41 -5.29
N LEU A 105 -1.36 -1.81 -6.20
CA LEU A 105 -1.47 -2.30 -7.59
C LEU A 105 -0.11 -2.35 -8.26
N GLU A 106 0.62 -1.23 -8.30
CA GLU A 106 1.96 -1.18 -8.90
C GLU A 106 2.94 -2.14 -8.22
N VAL A 107 2.94 -2.18 -6.88
CA VAL A 107 3.86 -3.03 -6.10
C VAL A 107 3.62 -4.52 -6.36
N VAL A 108 2.35 -4.94 -6.50
CA VAL A 108 2.03 -6.33 -6.82
C VAL A 108 2.47 -6.69 -8.23
N TRP A 109 2.28 -5.78 -9.20
CA TRP A 109 2.78 -5.96 -10.56
C TRP A 109 4.29 -6.19 -10.57
N GLU A 110 5.05 -5.28 -9.97
CA GLU A 110 6.51 -5.37 -9.89
C GLU A 110 6.98 -6.63 -9.16
N CYS A 111 6.28 -7.02 -8.09
CA CYS A 111 6.56 -8.24 -7.37
C CYS A 111 6.42 -9.48 -8.27
N MET A 112 5.34 -9.55 -9.06
CA MET A 112 5.11 -10.64 -10.01
C MET A 112 6.14 -10.64 -11.14
N GLU A 113 6.48 -9.47 -11.71
CA GLU A 113 7.52 -9.36 -12.74
C GLU A 113 8.88 -9.84 -12.21
N ARG A 114 9.26 -9.43 -11.01
CA ARG A 114 10.54 -9.83 -10.41
C ARG A 114 10.58 -11.31 -10.03
N ALA A 115 9.43 -11.90 -9.71
CA ALA A 115 9.31 -13.34 -9.53
C ALA A 115 9.40 -14.12 -10.86
N GLY A 116 9.43 -13.44 -12.01
CA GLY A 116 9.34 -14.06 -13.33
C GLY A 116 7.99 -14.76 -13.55
N GLN A 117 6.96 -14.35 -12.81
CA GLN A 117 5.67 -14.99 -12.87
C GLN A 117 5.00 -14.71 -14.21
N THR A 118 4.45 -15.74 -14.84
CA THR A 118 3.74 -15.64 -16.12
C THR A 118 2.48 -16.51 -16.06
N ASN A 119 1.47 -16.20 -16.89
CA ASN A 119 0.23 -16.99 -16.99
C ASN A 119 -0.56 -17.14 -15.66
N TRP A 120 -0.59 -16.09 -14.84
CA TRP A 120 -1.29 -16.10 -13.54
C TRP A 120 -2.82 -15.90 -13.65
N GLN A 121 -3.30 -15.33 -14.75
CA GLN A 121 -4.72 -15.04 -14.93
C GLN A 121 -5.56 -16.32 -14.87
N GLY A 122 -6.62 -16.31 -14.08
CA GLY A 122 -7.52 -17.45 -13.91
C GLY A 122 -7.06 -18.48 -12.87
N THR A 123 -5.91 -18.27 -12.23
CA THR A 123 -5.31 -19.27 -11.32
C THR A 123 -5.74 -19.05 -9.86
N ASP A 124 -5.64 -20.11 -9.06
CA ASP A 124 -5.99 -20.15 -7.63
C ASP A 124 -4.89 -19.51 -6.76
N ILE A 125 -4.56 -18.25 -7.04
CA ILE A 125 -3.63 -17.45 -6.25
C ILE A 125 -4.42 -16.64 -5.23
N GLY A 126 -4.08 -16.81 -3.95
CA GLY A 126 -4.66 -16.01 -2.86
C GLY A 126 -3.98 -14.64 -2.72
N CYS A 127 -4.75 -13.63 -2.31
CA CYS A 127 -4.26 -12.29 -2.02
C CYS A 127 -4.55 -11.93 -0.56
N TYR A 128 -3.50 -11.71 0.24
CA TYR A 128 -3.65 -11.38 1.65
C TYR A 128 -2.97 -10.04 1.92
N VAL A 129 -3.75 -9.07 2.39
CA VAL A 129 -3.28 -7.70 2.62
C VAL A 129 -3.51 -7.32 4.08
N GLY A 130 -2.45 -6.86 4.74
CA GLY A 130 -2.55 -6.18 6.03
C GLY A 130 -2.63 -4.67 5.78
N VAL A 131 -3.67 -4.04 6.32
CA VAL A 131 -3.90 -2.59 6.20
C VAL A 131 -4.23 -2.02 7.56
N PHE A 132 -3.87 -0.75 7.76
CA PHE A 132 -4.23 0.00 8.94
C PHE A 132 -4.40 1.48 8.57
N GLY A 133 -5.44 2.11 9.10
CA GLY A 133 -5.75 3.52 8.90
C GLY A 133 -6.87 3.71 7.88
N GLU A 134 -7.92 4.40 8.32
CA GLU A 134 -9.10 4.76 7.50
C GLU A 134 -9.11 6.27 7.16
N ASP A 135 -7.95 6.93 7.29
CA ASP A 135 -7.82 8.38 7.17
C ASP A 135 -8.31 8.90 5.80
N TRP A 136 -8.12 8.11 4.73
CA TRP A 136 -8.62 8.45 3.40
C TRP A 136 -10.14 8.44 3.34
N HIS A 137 -10.77 7.42 3.94
CA HIS A 137 -12.22 7.34 4.08
C HIS A 137 -12.75 8.55 4.89
N ASP A 138 -12.10 8.89 5.99
CA ASP A 138 -12.45 10.07 6.80
C ASP A 138 -12.29 11.40 6.03
N LEU A 139 -11.22 11.54 5.24
CA LEU A 139 -11.00 12.72 4.39
C LEU A 139 -12.09 12.86 3.33
N MET A 140 -12.54 11.76 2.72
CA MET A 140 -13.65 11.77 1.76
C MET A 140 -14.98 12.18 2.39
N HIS A 141 -15.20 11.92 3.67
CA HIS A 141 -16.43 12.32 4.38
C HIS A 141 -16.42 13.77 4.89
N LYS A 142 -15.27 14.46 4.88
CA LYS A 142 -15.20 15.86 5.31
C LYS A 142 -15.88 16.82 4.33
N ASP A 143 -15.96 16.47 3.05
CA ASP A 143 -16.68 17.24 2.04
C ASP A 143 -17.77 16.39 1.39
N THR A 144 -19.01 16.60 1.81
CA THR A 144 -20.17 15.85 1.32
C THR A 144 -20.48 16.10 -0.15
N GLN A 145 -19.94 17.16 -0.76
CA GLN A 145 -20.09 17.42 -2.20
C GLN A 145 -19.19 16.53 -3.06
N THR A 146 -18.18 15.90 -2.47
CA THR A 146 -17.26 14.98 -3.17
C THR A 146 -17.76 13.53 -3.19
N SER A 147 -18.98 13.28 -2.69
CA SER A 147 -19.57 11.95 -2.69
C SER A 147 -19.85 11.44 -4.11
N ASN A 148 -19.35 10.24 -4.39
CA ASN A 148 -19.51 9.56 -5.66
C ASN A 148 -19.86 8.06 -5.47
N ILE A 149 -20.16 7.36 -6.56
CA ILE A 149 -20.51 5.94 -6.52
C ILE A 149 -19.35 5.01 -6.12
N PHE A 150 -18.10 5.50 -6.17
CA PHE A 150 -16.90 4.71 -5.92
C PHE A 150 -16.42 4.75 -4.47
N GLN A 151 -17.01 5.59 -3.61
CA GLN A 151 -16.50 5.85 -2.25
C GLN A 151 -16.22 4.59 -1.42
N ILE A 152 -17.10 3.60 -1.51
CA ILE A 152 -16.95 2.36 -0.73
C ILE A 152 -15.76 1.54 -1.27
N SER A 153 -15.70 1.33 -2.59
CA SER A 153 -14.60 0.57 -3.20
C SER A 153 -13.27 1.32 -3.23
N SER A 154 -13.29 2.65 -3.07
CA SER A 154 -12.10 3.49 -3.18
C SER A 154 -11.31 3.61 -1.88
N ALA A 155 -11.93 3.36 -0.72
CA ALA A 155 -11.32 3.63 0.59
C ALA A 155 -11.51 2.54 1.65
N SER A 156 -12.34 1.51 1.42
CA SER A 156 -12.52 0.43 2.40
C SER A 156 -11.37 -0.57 2.41
N ASP A 157 -11.00 -1.06 3.59
CA ASP A 157 -9.90 -2.03 3.80
C ASP A 157 -10.02 -3.31 2.95
N PHE A 158 -11.23 -3.87 2.87
CA PHE A 158 -11.47 -5.08 2.06
C PHE A 158 -11.22 -4.86 0.56
N ALA A 159 -11.26 -3.61 0.09
CA ALA A 159 -11.12 -3.31 -1.32
C ALA A 159 -9.69 -3.53 -1.81
N LEU A 160 -8.68 -3.48 -0.93
CA LEU A 160 -7.29 -3.71 -1.29
C LEU A 160 -7.07 -5.13 -1.86
N SER A 161 -7.38 -6.19 -1.10
CA SER A 161 -7.21 -7.57 -1.60
C SER A 161 -8.16 -7.85 -2.77
N ASN A 162 -9.41 -7.40 -2.67
CA ASN A 162 -10.42 -7.62 -3.70
C ASN A 162 -10.06 -7.00 -5.04
N ARG A 163 -9.51 -5.78 -5.05
CA ARG A 163 -9.11 -5.10 -6.27
C ARG A 163 -7.90 -5.76 -6.90
N ILE A 164 -6.91 -6.19 -6.11
CA ILE A 164 -5.77 -6.97 -6.63
C ILE A 164 -6.26 -8.26 -7.29
N SER A 165 -7.14 -9.02 -6.64
CA SER A 165 -7.74 -10.21 -7.23
C SER A 165 -8.52 -9.91 -8.51
N TYR A 166 -9.25 -8.79 -8.57
CA TYR A 166 -10.01 -8.38 -9.75
C TYR A 166 -9.09 -7.99 -10.92
N GLU A 167 -8.17 -7.05 -10.70
CA GLU A 167 -7.30 -6.50 -11.76
C GLU A 167 -6.37 -7.57 -12.36
N TYR A 168 -5.87 -8.50 -11.53
CA TYR A 168 -4.98 -9.57 -11.98
C TYR A 168 -5.70 -10.89 -12.29
N ASN A 169 -7.03 -10.94 -12.17
CA ASN A 169 -7.86 -12.12 -12.40
C ASN A 169 -7.40 -13.33 -11.57
N LEU A 170 -7.26 -13.15 -10.25
CA LEU A 170 -6.86 -14.19 -9.28
C LEU A 170 -8.11 -14.80 -8.64
N HIS A 171 -8.18 -16.13 -8.56
CA HIS A 171 -9.36 -16.85 -8.10
C HIS A 171 -9.23 -17.48 -6.70
N GLY A 172 -8.11 -17.26 -6.02
CA GLY A 172 -7.90 -17.77 -4.67
C GLY A 172 -8.52 -16.91 -3.57
N PRO A 173 -8.28 -17.28 -2.30
CA PRO A 173 -8.80 -16.56 -1.14
C PRO A 173 -8.32 -15.10 -1.09
N ARG A 174 -9.17 -14.21 -0.57
CA ARG A 174 -8.94 -12.76 -0.47
C ARG A 174 -9.48 -12.18 0.83
#